data_AF-A0A818WLI6-F1
#
_entry.id   AF-A0A818WLI6-F1
#
_cell.length_a   1.000
_cell.length_b   1.000
_cell.length_c   1.000
_cell.angle_alpha   90.00
_cell.angle_beta   90.00
_cell.angle_gamma   90.00
#
_symmetry.space_group_name_H-M   'P 1'
#
loop_
_entity.id
_entity.type
_entity.pdbx_description
1 polymer ?
#
loop_
_entity_poly.entity_id
_entity_poly.type
_entity_poly.pdbx_seq_one_letter_code
_entity_poly.pdbx_strand_id
1 'polypeptide(L)'
;MILLAQLLRTRSATEANYLLLHYAFDILSFRRVEWPCNALNAKSRRAALRLGFQYEGTWIKSDLSRGQSRDKSWFSIVDDEWVQLIQEFQRWLNPANFDSNGQQLTKLNAAQINPRSNKKRE
;
A
#
# COMPACT_ATOMS: atom_id res chain seq x y z
N MET A 1 6.59 3.65 -6.43
CA MET A 1 6.14 5.05 -6.44
C MET A 1 7.06 5.91 -5.57
N ILE A 2 7.62 6.99 -6.11
CA ILE A 2 8.39 7.98 -5.34
C ILE A 2 7.42 9.11 -4.97
N LEU A 3 7.16 9.31 -3.67
CA LEU A 3 6.42 10.48 -3.19
C LEU A 3 7.42 11.60 -2.86
N LEU A 4 7.07 12.84 -3.21
CA LEU A 4 7.76 14.02 -2.70
C LEU A 4 7.67 14.05 -1.16
N ALA A 5 8.72 14.54 -0.50
CA ALA A 5 8.81 14.51 0.97
C ALA A 5 7.62 15.19 1.67
N GLN A 6 7.06 16.23 1.04
CA GLN A 6 5.89 16.99 1.52
C GLN A 6 4.58 16.19 1.52
N LEU A 7 4.50 15.13 0.72
CA LEU A 7 3.32 14.26 0.66
C LEU A 7 3.43 13.08 1.62
N LEU A 8 4.57 12.88 2.29
CA LEU A 8 4.72 11.76 3.22
C LEU A 8 3.72 11.89 4.37
N ARG A 9 2.87 10.86 4.53
CA ARG A 9 1.86 10.74 5.61
C ARG A 9 0.71 11.76 5.54
N THR A 10 0.44 12.32 4.36
CA THR A 10 -0.73 13.18 4.15
C THR A 10 -1.93 12.40 3.61
N ARG A 11 -3.13 13.00 3.75
CA ARG A 11 -4.35 12.53 3.07
C ARG A 11 -4.14 12.44 1.57
N SER A 12 -3.58 13.48 0.97
CA SER A 12 -3.32 13.58 -0.47
C SER A 12 -2.40 12.47 -0.99
N ALA A 13 -1.40 12.03 -0.22
CA ALA A 13 -0.62 10.87 -0.64
C ALA A 13 -1.43 9.57 -0.64
N THR A 14 -2.31 9.38 0.35
CA THR A 14 -3.17 8.19 0.37
C THR A 14 -4.15 8.23 -0.80
N GLU A 15 -4.72 9.40 -1.10
CA GLU A 15 -5.59 9.63 -2.25
C GLU A 15 -4.87 9.39 -3.59
N ALA A 16 -3.64 9.88 -3.75
CA ALA A 16 -2.85 9.63 -4.96
C ALA A 16 -2.59 8.12 -5.18
N ASN A 17 -2.30 7.36 -4.11
CA ASN A 17 -2.17 5.90 -4.23
C ASN A 17 -3.50 5.24 -4.60
N TYR A 18 -4.60 5.67 -3.98
CA TYR A 18 -5.94 5.16 -4.29
C TYR A 18 -6.27 5.38 -5.77
N LEU A 19 -6.05 6.58 -6.31
CA LEU A 19 -6.32 6.89 -7.71
C LEU A 19 -5.48 6.04 -8.67
N LEU A 20 -4.20 5.80 -8.34
CA LEU A 20 -3.34 4.92 -9.14
C LEU A 20 -3.81 3.46 -9.11
N LEU A 21 -4.23 2.97 -7.94
CA LEU A 21 -4.74 1.60 -7.78
C LEU A 21 -6.09 1.44 -8.51
N HIS A 22 -7.01 2.38 -8.32
CA HIS A 22 -8.29 2.42 -9.04
C HIS A 22 -8.08 2.44 -10.55
N TYR A 23 -7.16 3.27 -11.05
CA TYR A 23 -6.86 3.29 -12.47
C TYR A 23 -6.28 1.94 -12.96
N ALA A 24 -5.36 1.35 -12.21
CA ALA A 24 -4.75 0.07 -12.59
C ALA A 24 -5.78 -1.08 -12.62
N PHE A 25 -6.60 -1.22 -11.59
CA PHE A 25 -7.57 -2.31 -11.48
C PHE A 25 -8.84 -2.04 -12.28
N ASP A 26 -9.50 -0.91 -12.06
CA ASP A 26 -10.86 -0.67 -12.57
C ASP A 26 -10.87 -0.17 -14.03
N ILE A 27 -9.80 0.52 -14.47
CA ILE A 27 -9.72 1.05 -15.83
C ILE A 27 -8.85 0.17 -16.74
N LEU A 28 -7.66 -0.20 -16.27
CA LEU A 28 -6.74 -1.03 -17.06
C LEU A 28 -6.98 -2.53 -16.90
N SER A 29 -7.85 -2.96 -15.97
CA SER A 29 -8.12 -4.38 -15.71
C SER A 29 -6.86 -5.19 -15.38
N PHE A 30 -5.90 -4.58 -14.69
CA PHE A 30 -4.72 -5.31 -14.24
C PHE A 30 -5.11 -6.34 -13.19
N ARG A 31 -4.48 -7.51 -13.25
CA ARG A 31 -4.70 -8.57 -12.25
C ARG A 31 -3.88 -8.39 -10.98
N ARG A 32 -2.87 -7.51 -11.05
CA ARG A 32 -1.86 -7.38 -10.00
C ARG A 32 -1.14 -6.04 -10.07
N VAL A 33 -0.92 -5.45 -8.89
CA VAL A 33 -0.06 -4.29 -8.69
C VAL A 33 1.00 -4.62 -7.65
N GLU A 34 2.25 -4.24 -7.92
CA GLU A 34 3.40 -4.60 -7.11
C GLU A 34 4.06 -3.40 -6.44
N TRP A 35 4.64 -3.63 -5.26
CA TRP A 35 5.43 -2.68 -4.51
C TRP A 35 6.77 -3.30 -4.10
N PRO A 36 7.78 -3.27 -4.98
CA PRO A 36 9.15 -3.61 -4.57
C PRO A 36 9.74 -2.48 -3.72
N CYS A 37 10.37 -2.83 -2.60
CA CYS A 37 11.18 -1.88 -1.84
C CYS A 37 12.38 -2.55 -1.17
N ASN A 38 13.37 -1.73 -0.82
CA ASN A 38 14.54 -2.21 -0.08
C ASN A 38 14.11 -2.81 1.28
N ALA A 39 14.57 -4.02 1.59
CA ALA A 39 14.26 -4.75 2.81
C ALA A 39 14.71 -4.06 4.11
N LEU A 40 15.59 -3.05 4.03
CA LEU A 40 15.98 -2.21 5.17
C LEU A 40 15.12 -0.94 5.30
N ASN A 41 14.34 -0.57 4.28
CA ASN A 41 13.49 0.62 4.31
C ASN A 41 12.16 0.37 5.04
N ALA A 42 12.20 0.44 6.38
CA ALA A 42 11.03 0.20 7.23
C ALA A 42 9.88 1.21 7.00
N LYS A 43 10.17 2.42 6.50
CA LYS A 43 9.13 3.41 6.19
C LYS A 43 8.33 2.97 4.95
N SER A 44 9.00 2.52 3.90
CA SER A 44 8.36 2.05 2.67
C SER A 44 7.56 0.76 2.91
N ARG A 45 8.12 -0.20 3.65
CA ARG A 45 7.39 -1.44 4.02
C ARG A 45 6.10 -1.15 4.79
N ARG A 46 6.16 -0.27 5.80
CA ARG A 46 4.97 0.13 6.56
C ARG A 46 3.93 0.85 5.70
N ALA A 47 4.38 1.64 4.72
CA ALA A 47 3.46 2.29 3.78
C ALA A 47 2.74 1.28 2.90
N ALA A 48 3.46 0.30 2.34
CA ALA A 48 2.88 -0.79 1.55
C ALA A 48 1.82 -1.55 2.37
N LEU A 49 2.18 -2.00 3.57
CA LEU A 49 1.25 -2.70 4.46
C LEU A 49 0.03 -1.84 4.82
N ARG A 50 0.22 -0.56 5.17
CA ARG A 50 -0.90 0.36 5.49
C ARG A 50 -1.88 0.50 4.34
N LEU A 51 -1.40 0.46 3.09
CA LEU A 51 -2.22 0.58 1.89
C LEU A 51 -2.89 -0.74 1.46
N GLY A 52 -2.69 -1.83 2.22
CA GLY A 52 -3.31 -3.13 1.94
C GLY A 52 -2.44 -4.08 1.11
N PHE A 53 -1.22 -3.67 0.70
CA PHE A 53 -0.30 -4.58 0.01
C PHE A 53 0.17 -5.70 0.94
N GLN A 54 0.19 -6.92 0.42
CA GLN A 54 0.59 -8.13 1.14
C GLN A 54 2.04 -8.49 0.85
N TYR A 55 2.80 -8.86 1.87
CA TYR A 55 4.19 -9.31 1.71
C TYR A 55 4.24 -10.71 1.09
N GLU A 56 5.02 -10.87 0.03
CA GLU A 56 5.14 -12.15 -0.68
C GLU A 56 6.53 -12.78 -0.56
N GLY A 57 7.57 -11.99 -0.31
CA GLY A 57 8.91 -12.53 -0.17
C GLY A 57 9.99 -11.46 -0.23
N THR A 58 11.23 -11.89 0.04
CA THR A 58 12.41 -11.04 -0.11
C THR A 58 13.41 -11.75 -1.00
N TRP A 59 13.82 -11.05 -2.05
CA TRP A 59 14.92 -11.50 -2.90
C TRP A 59 16.22 -11.05 -2.28
N ILE A 60 17.07 -12.02 -1.93
CA ILE A 60 18.36 -11.78 -1.30
C ILE A 60 19.39 -11.39 -2.36
N LYS A 61 20.21 -10.37 -2.08
CA LYS A 61 21.19 -9.81 -3.02
C LYS A 61 20.58 -9.42 -4.39
N SER A 62 19.36 -8.90 -4.37
CA SER A 62 18.57 -8.60 -5.58
C SER A 62 19.18 -7.53 -6.49
N ASP A 63 19.89 -6.56 -5.93
CA ASP A 63 20.60 -5.54 -6.69
C ASP A 63 21.81 -4.99 -5.92
N LEU A 64 22.66 -4.28 -6.67
CA LEU A 64 23.75 -3.48 -6.15
C LEU A 64 23.36 -2.01 -6.30
N SER A 65 23.40 -1.25 -5.21
CA SER A 65 23.17 0.19 -5.26
C SER A 65 24.13 0.91 -4.35
N ARG A 66 24.85 1.88 -4.91
CA ARG A 66 25.91 2.64 -4.21
C ARG A 66 26.96 1.72 -3.56
N GLY A 67 27.36 0.67 -4.28
CA GLY A 67 28.39 -0.28 -3.84
C GLY A 67 27.95 -1.25 -2.74
N GLN A 68 26.69 -1.21 -2.29
CA GLN A 68 26.16 -2.13 -1.28
C GLN A 68 25.14 -3.09 -1.91
N SER A 69 25.22 -4.36 -1.50
CA SER A 69 24.20 -5.36 -1.85
C SER A 69 22.90 -5.06 -1.13
N ARG A 70 21.77 -5.18 -1.84
CA ARG A 70 20.44 -4.91 -1.30
C ARG A 70 19.50 -6.08 -1.49
N ASP A 71 18.81 -6.37 -0.41
CA ASP A 71 17.66 -7.26 -0.42
C ASP A 71 16.41 -6.46 -0.78
N LYS A 72 15.53 -7.06 -1.57
CA LYS A 72 14.31 -6.43 -2.07
C LYS A 72 13.10 -7.20 -1.59
N SER A 73 12.31 -6.56 -0.72
CA SER A 73 11.04 -7.08 -0.27
C SER A 73 9.96 -6.74 -1.28
N TRP A 74 9.18 -7.75 -1.64
CA TRP A 74 8.09 -7.67 -2.59
C TRP A 74 6.75 -7.70 -1.87
N PHE A 75 5.86 -6.80 -2.28
CA PHE A 75 4.49 -6.75 -1.83
C PHE A 75 3.55 -6.60 -3.02
N SER A 76 2.30 -7.01 -2.87
CA SER A 76 1.30 -6.91 -3.94
C SER A 76 -0.12 -6.73 -3.46
N ILE A 77 -0.97 -6.26 -4.37
CA ILE A 77 -2.42 -6.40 -4.33
C ILE A 77 -2.84 -7.13 -5.60
N VAL A 78 -3.77 -8.08 -5.52
CA VAL A 78 -4.41 -8.68 -6.69
C VAL A 78 -5.85 -8.20 -6.85
N ASP A 79 -6.40 -8.41 -8.05
CA ASP A 79 -7.77 -8.05 -8.44
C ASP A 79 -8.84 -8.50 -7.42
N ASP A 80 -8.79 -9.76 -6.97
CA ASP A 80 -9.75 -10.30 -5.99
C ASP A 80 -9.73 -9.55 -4.63
N GLU A 81 -8.57 -9.00 -4.25
CA GLU A 81 -8.38 -8.26 -2.99
C GLU A 81 -8.82 -6.80 -3.14
N TRP A 82 -8.67 -6.25 -4.34
CA TRP A 82 -9.01 -4.86 -4.65
C TRP A 82 -10.48 -4.54 -4.38
N VAL A 83 -11.38 -5.48 -4.68
CA VAL A 83 -12.84 -5.32 -4.49
C VAL A 83 -13.22 -4.93 -3.05
N GLN A 84 -12.46 -5.39 -2.06
CA GLN A 84 -12.69 -5.04 -0.65
C GLN A 84 -11.93 -3.77 -0.25
N LEU A 85 -10.72 -3.58 -0.79
CA LEU A 85 -9.88 -2.43 -0.51
C LEU A 85 -10.49 -1.12 -1.00
N ILE A 86 -11.14 -1.11 -2.17
CA ILE A 86 -11.77 0.08 -2.73
C ILE A 86 -12.79 0.70 -1.77
N GLN A 87 -13.62 -0.11 -1.12
CA GLN A 87 -14.63 0.34 -0.16
C GLN A 87 -13.99 0.99 1.08
N GLU A 88 -12.91 0.39 1.57
CA GLU A 88 -12.15 0.93 2.70
C GLU A 88 -11.47 2.26 2.36
N PHE A 89 -10.88 2.37 1.18
CA PHE A 89 -10.29 3.63 0.72
C PHE A 89 -11.35 4.72 0.60
N GLN A 90 -12.51 4.42 0.02
CA GLN A 90 -13.62 5.36 -0.10
C GLN A 90 -14.16 5.79 1.26
N ARG A 91 -14.35 4.84 2.19
CA ARG A 91 -14.74 5.12 3.58
C ARG A 91 -13.74 6.05 4.27
N TRP A 92 -12.45 5.76 4.15
CA TRP A 92 -11.40 6.54 4.82
C TRP A 92 -11.19 7.92 4.18
N LEU A 93 -11.29 8.03 2.85
CA LEU A 93 -11.13 9.29 2.10
C LEU A 93 -12.36 10.20 2.15
N ASN A 94 -13.51 9.69 2.62
CA ASN A 94 -14.72 10.47 2.80
C ASN A 94 -14.43 11.72 3.66
N PRO A 95 -14.81 12.94 3.23
CA PRO A 95 -14.63 14.15 4.01
C PRO A 95 -15.17 14.05 5.45
N ALA A 96 -16.23 13.28 5.67
CA ALA A 96 -16.81 13.04 7.00
C ALA A 96 -15.88 12.29 7.96
N ASN A 97 -14.82 11.64 7.47
CA ASN A 97 -13.81 10.97 8.28
C ASN A 97 -12.70 11.93 8.76
N PHE A 98 -12.80 13.23 8.50
CA PHE A 98 -11.81 14.22 8.93
C PHE A 98 -12.47 15.34 9.73
N ASP A 99 -11.84 15.75 10.82
CA ASP A 99 -12.29 16.89 11.61
C ASP A 99 -11.96 18.24 10.96
N SER A 100 -12.35 19.34 11.60
CA SER A 100 -12.10 20.71 11.14
C SER A 100 -10.60 21.05 11.02
N ASN A 101 -9.73 20.30 11.68
CA ASN A 101 -8.27 20.46 11.64
C ASN A 101 -7.61 19.53 10.61
N GLY A 102 -8.41 18.75 9.86
CA GLY A 102 -7.93 17.79 8.87
C GLY A 102 -7.37 16.50 9.46
N GLN A 103 -7.60 16.24 10.75
CA GLN A 103 -7.18 15.00 11.40
C GLN A 103 -8.22 13.90 11.18
N GLN A 104 -7.74 12.68 10.87
CA GLN A 104 -8.61 11.53 10.63
C GLN A 104 -9.33 11.11 11.93
N LEU A 105 -10.63 10.88 11.85
CA LEU A 105 -11.45 10.35 12.95
C LEU A 105 -11.21 8.85 13.11
N THR A 106 -11.14 8.12 11.99
CA THR A 106 -10.81 6.69 11.95
C THR A 106 -9.60 6.43 11.08
N LYS A 107 -8.84 5.38 11.43
CA LYS A 107 -7.64 4.97 10.68
C LYS A 107 -8.05 4.20 9.42
N LEU A 108 -7.14 4.22 8.44
CA LEU A 108 -7.20 3.32 7.30
C LEU A 108 -6.83 1.91 7.79
N ASN A 109 -7.75 0.97 7.60
CA ASN A 109 -7.65 -0.42 8.03
C ASN A 109 -7.42 -1.38 6.86
N ALA A 110 -6.97 -0.88 5.70
CA ALA A 110 -6.69 -1.69 4.51
C ALA A 110 -5.77 -2.89 4.77
N ALA A 111 -4.82 -2.78 5.71
CA ALA A 111 -3.95 -3.90 6.11
C ALA A 111 -4.70 -5.10 6.71
N GLN A 112 -5.88 -4.87 7.31
CA GLN A 112 -6.68 -5.87 8.02
C GLN A 112 -7.76 -6.49 7.12
N ILE A 113 -8.08 -5.85 6.01
CA ILE A 113 -9.11 -6.28 5.06
C ILE A 113 -8.44 -7.17 4.02
N ASN A 114 -8.09 -8.40 4.40
CA ASN A 114 -7.60 -9.37 3.41
C ASN A 114 -7.64 -10.85 3.89
N PRO A 115 -8.11 -11.81 3.07
CA PRO A 115 -8.07 -13.25 3.36
C PRO A 115 -6.66 -13.88 3.42
N ARG A 116 -5.63 -13.34 2.75
CA ARG A 116 -4.27 -13.97 2.76
C ARG A 116 -3.60 -13.91 4.14
N SER A 117 -3.88 -12.89 4.94
CA SER A 117 -3.35 -12.75 6.30
C SER A 117 -4.01 -13.71 7.30
N ASN A 118 -5.25 -14.16 7.02
CA ASN A 118 -6.00 -15.10 7.86
C ASN A 118 -5.65 -16.57 7.61
N LYS A 119 -5.05 -16.93 6.46
CA LYS A 119 -4.65 -18.32 6.15
C LYS A 119 -3.37 -18.81 6.86
N LYS A 120 -2.81 -18.05 7.81
CA LYS A 120 -1.59 -18.41 8.57
C LYS A 120 -1.86 -18.85 10.03
N ARG A 121 -3.10 -19.24 10.38
CA ARG A 121 -3.47 -19.73 11.72
C ARG A 121 -3.98 -21.19 11.73
N GLU A 122 -3.47 -22.03 10.83
CA GLU A 122 -3.63 -23.50 10.89
C GLU A 122 -2.25 -24.16 10.92
#